data_AF-A0A2T2PAU2-F1
#
_entry.id   AF-A0A2T2PAU2-F1
#
_cell.length_a   1.000
_cell.length_b   1.000
_cell.length_c   1.000
_cell.angle_alpha   90.00
_cell.angle_beta   90.00
_cell.angle_gamma   90.00
#
_symmetry.space_group_name_H-M   'P 1'
#
loop_
_entity.id
_entity.type
_entity.pdbx_description
1 polymer ?
#
loop_
_entity_poly.entity_id
_entity_poly.type
_entity_poly.pdbx_seq_one_letter_code
_entity_poly.pdbx_strand_id
1 'polypeptide(L)'
;MVLHGLLPKPLSSNDVVVGQLLTHPLHPERDGFYSQQAHEEVDDLNDFHIQLRYKDLFSVDTEGRFMTNYGAKFELGRIYRQPNLLTVVAEQMIQRTSQHPAKAFKLVCNDPEAREWIHSLAKQGKDFYVVVGITELKNAVFKRAKLQDAGISSRLNELPIEKGAKVPKPLRRDSSLGLGQAALSGVFGMDVRRCIARITTPAEPHSLSDLGYRWYYYDVPGSTNKEQLMIGLGEPLKANELRLMWDLSEEDVQGNLDAISQLSLDALSAAASPLLRPSSPALRGRSPSPHPTLRAHS
;
A
#
# COMPACT_ATOMS: atom_id res chain seq x y z
N MET A 1 -17.91 -1.21 7.43
CA MET A 1 -17.43 -0.94 6.07
C MET A 1 -15.98 -1.36 6.02
N VAL A 2 -15.64 -2.32 5.16
CA VAL A 2 -14.25 -2.77 4.99
C VAL A 2 -13.48 -1.63 4.31
N LEU A 3 -12.32 -1.28 4.86
CA LEU A 3 -11.51 -0.17 4.36
C LEU A 3 -10.40 -0.76 3.50
N HIS A 4 -10.60 -0.75 2.18
CA HIS A 4 -9.58 -1.18 1.23
C HIS A 4 -8.37 -0.25 1.30
N GLY A 5 -7.17 -0.80 1.07
CA GLY A 5 -5.94 -0.02 1.06
C GLY A 5 -5.97 1.00 -0.09
N LEU A 6 -5.86 2.29 0.25
CA LEU A 6 -5.79 3.36 -0.75
C LEU A 6 -4.55 3.17 -1.62
N LEU A 7 -4.74 3.11 -2.93
CA LEU A 7 -3.66 2.95 -3.89
C LEU A 7 -2.93 4.28 -4.09
N PRO A 8 -1.58 4.28 -4.24
CA PRO A 8 -0.83 5.51 -4.47
C PRO A 8 -1.21 6.20 -5.78
N LYS A 9 -1.64 5.43 -6.78
CA LYS A 9 -2.17 5.87 -8.07
C LYS A 9 -3.41 5.02 -8.41
N PRO A 10 -4.46 5.60 -9.00
CA PRO A 10 -5.59 4.81 -9.43
C PRO A 10 -5.22 3.90 -10.60
N LEU A 11 -5.77 2.69 -10.58
CA LEU A 11 -5.66 1.70 -11.66
C LEU A 11 -6.90 1.79 -12.57
N SER A 12 -6.83 1.29 -13.80
CA SER A 12 -8.02 1.20 -14.64
C SER A 12 -8.97 0.14 -14.09
N SER A 13 -10.28 0.39 -14.18
CA SER A 13 -11.32 -0.55 -13.73
C SER A 13 -11.30 -1.88 -14.47
N ASN A 14 -10.60 -1.97 -15.61
CA ASN A 14 -10.48 -3.20 -16.39
C ASN A 14 -9.21 -4.00 -16.04
N ASP A 15 -8.30 -3.44 -15.25
CA ASP A 15 -6.99 -4.04 -15.02
C ASP A 15 -7.03 -5.03 -13.84
N VAL A 16 -8.02 -4.88 -12.94
CA VAL A 16 -8.09 -5.61 -11.68
C VAL A 16 -9.50 -6.11 -11.40
N VAL A 17 -9.62 -7.40 -11.06
CA VAL A 17 -10.88 -8.03 -10.64
C VAL A 17 -10.68 -8.83 -9.34
N VAL A 18 -11.74 -8.95 -8.54
CA VAL A 18 -11.72 -9.79 -7.33
C VAL A 18 -11.52 -11.26 -7.73
N GLY A 19 -10.63 -11.97 -7.03
CA GLY A 19 -10.22 -13.34 -7.35
C GLY A 19 -8.99 -13.43 -8.26
N GLN A 20 -8.54 -12.33 -8.86
CA GLN A 20 -7.35 -12.31 -9.69
C GLN A 20 -6.08 -12.55 -8.85
N LEU A 21 -5.18 -13.36 -9.39
CA LEU A 21 -3.83 -13.57 -8.89
C LEU A 21 -2.87 -12.60 -9.57
N LEU A 22 -2.00 -11.95 -8.81
CA LEU A 22 -1.07 -10.93 -9.30
C LEU A 22 0.34 -11.26 -8.83
N THR A 23 1.34 -11.04 -9.69
CA THR A 23 2.75 -11.02 -9.24
C THR A 23 3.10 -9.69 -8.57
N HIS A 24 2.46 -8.60 -8.99
CA HIS A 24 2.66 -7.27 -8.43
C HIS A 24 1.33 -6.51 -8.30
N PRO A 25 0.86 -6.16 -7.09
CA PRO A 25 -0.44 -5.55 -6.86
C PRO A 25 -0.64 -4.20 -7.58
N LEU A 26 0.43 -3.43 -7.76
CA LEU A 26 0.35 -2.09 -8.37
C LEU A 26 0.63 -2.06 -9.86
N HIS A 27 0.98 -3.22 -10.43
CA HIS A 27 1.25 -3.38 -11.86
C HIS A 27 0.51 -4.62 -12.40
N PRO A 28 -0.83 -4.65 -12.28
CA PRO A 28 -1.63 -5.79 -12.72
C PRO A 28 -1.49 -6.08 -14.23
N GLU A 29 -1.06 -5.11 -15.03
CA GLU A 29 -0.80 -5.23 -16.46
C GLU A 29 0.42 -6.10 -16.82
N ARG A 30 1.32 -6.35 -15.87
CA ARG A 30 2.59 -7.04 -16.16
C ARG A 30 2.43 -8.55 -16.22
N ASP A 31 1.91 -9.14 -15.15
CA ASP A 31 1.76 -10.59 -15.01
C ASP A 31 0.77 -10.92 -13.89
N GLY A 32 -0.22 -11.71 -14.23
CA GLY A 32 -1.30 -12.13 -13.37
C GLY A 32 -2.12 -13.24 -14.03
N PHE A 33 -2.92 -13.91 -13.21
CA PHE A 33 -3.79 -14.99 -13.64
C PHE A 33 -5.22 -14.72 -13.17
N TYR A 34 -6.18 -14.95 -14.06
CA TYR A 34 -7.60 -14.84 -13.74
C TYR A 34 -8.32 -16.11 -14.19
N SER A 35 -8.87 -16.84 -13.23
CA SER A 35 -9.57 -18.09 -13.49
C SER A 35 -10.91 -17.82 -14.16
N GLN A 36 -11.05 -18.24 -15.42
CA GLN A 36 -12.36 -18.21 -16.10
C GLN A 36 -13.31 -19.26 -15.51
N GLN A 37 -12.77 -20.38 -15.01
CA GLN A 37 -13.57 -21.45 -14.43
C GLN A 37 -14.16 -21.08 -13.07
N ALA A 38 -13.37 -20.45 -12.20
CA ALA A 38 -13.80 -20.12 -10.83
C ALA A 38 -14.48 -18.75 -10.73
N HIS A 39 -14.51 -17.95 -11.80
CA HIS A 39 -15.00 -16.57 -11.77
C HIS A 39 -16.42 -16.44 -11.21
N GLU A 40 -17.38 -17.21 -11.73
CA GLU A 40 -18.79 -17.11 -11.32
C GLU A 40 -18.94 -17.44 -9.83
N GLU A 41 -18.32 -18.54 -9.38
CA GLU A 41 -18.38 -18.95 -7.97
C GLU A 41 -17.66 -17.98 -7.03
N VAL A 42 -16.61 -17.31 -7.50
CA VAL A 42 -15.93 -16.24 -6.74
C VAL A 42 -16.82 -15.00 -6.65
N ASP A 43 -17.51 -14.65 -7.74
CA ASP A 43 -18.43 -13.52 -7.79
C ASP A 43 -19.64 -13.69 -6.86
N ASP A 44 -20.15 -14.92 -6.73
CA ASP A 44 -21.21 -15.24 -5.77
C ASP A 44 -20.79 -15.03 -4.30
N LEU A 45 -19.48 -14.98 -4.02
CA LEU A 45 -18.95 -14.70 -2.68
C LEU A 45 -18.70 -13.21 -2.44
N ASN A 46 -18.91 -12.36 -3.44
CA ASN A 46 -18.67 -10.94 -3.37
C ASN A 46 -19.91 -10.20 -2.87
N ASP A 47 -19.68 -9.24 -1.97
CA ASP A 47 -20.67 -8.24 -1.59
C ASP A 47 -20.40 -6.94 -2.35
N PHE A 48 -21.48 -6.24 -2.67
CA PHE A 48 -21.46 -5.02 -3.47
C PHE A 48 -22.04 -3.87 -2.66
N HIS A 49 -21.19 -2.88 -2.40
CA HIS A 49 -21.62 -1.65 -1.76
C HIS A 49 -21.51 -0.48 -2.73
N ILE A 50 -22.64 0.15 -3.02
CA ILE A 50 -22.73 1.31 -3.91
C ILE A 50 -23.12 2.53 -3.09
N GLN A 51 -22.29 3.58 -3.16
CA GLN A 51 -22.60 4.88 -2.59
C GLN A 51 -22.68 5.93 -3.70
N LEU A 52 -23.84 6.58 -3.82
CA LEU A 52 -24.03 7.70 -4.73
C LEU A 52 -23.54 9.00 -4.07
N ARG A 53 -23.07 9.94 -4.89
CA ARG A 53 -22.58 11.27 -4.47
C ARG A 53 -21.51 11.14 -3.39
N TYR A 54 -20.56 10.24 -3.61
CA TYR A 54 -19.46 10.00 -2.69
C TYR A 54 -18.61 11.26 -2.53
N LYS A 55 -18.26 11.59 -1.28
CA LYS A 55 -17.40 12.71 -0.94
C LYS A 55 -16.40 12.28 0.13
N ASP A 56 -15.14 12.60 -0.08
CA ASP A 56 -14.07 12.23 0.84
C ASP A 56 -12.90 13.24 0.81
N LEU A 57 -11.95 13.08 1.73
CA LEU A 57 -10.74 13.89 1.86
C LEU A 57 -9.51 12.99 1.84
N PHE A 58 -8.65 13.18 0.84
CA PHE A 58 -7.40 12.44 0.69
C PHE A 58 -6.20 13.36 0.97
N SER A 59 -5.13 12.84 1.57
CA SER A 59 -3.81 13.49 1.53
C SER A 59 -2.98 12.96 0.37
N VAL A 60 -2.10 13.83 -0.12
CA VAL A 60 -1.18 13.54 -1.24
C VAL A 60 0.24 13.89 -0.82
N ASP A 61 1.22 13.10 -1.25
CA ASP A 61 2.62 13.36 -0.97
C ASP A 61 3.23 14.48 -1.85
N THR A 62 4.55 14.62 -1.77
CA THR A 62 5.33 15.58 -2.56
C THR A 62 5.53 15.18 -4.01
N GLU A 63 5.04 14.04 -4.46
CA GLU A 63 5.13 13.57 -5.85
C GLU A 63 3.76 13.53 -6.52
N GLY A 64 2.70 13.68 -5.73
CA GLY A 64 1.34 13.59 -6.21
C GLY A 64 0.72 12.20 -5.97
N ARG A 65 1.25 11.38 -5.08
CA ARG A 65 0.69 10.04 -4.78
C ARG A 65 -0.27 10.11 -3.61
N PHE A 66 -1.35 9.33 -3.66
CA PHE A 66 -2.29 9.27 -2.56
C PHE A 66 -1.68 8.60 -1.33
N MET A 67 -1.96 9.16 -0.16
CA MET A 67 -1.33 8.78 1.10
C MET A 67 -2.32 8.18 2.08
N THR A 68 -3.39 8.92 2.36
CA THR A 68 -4.34 8.55 3.39
C THR A 68 -5.71 9.09 3.03
N ASN A 69 -6.73 8.27 3.27
CA ASN A 69 -8.13 8.67 3.23
C ASN A 69 -8.58 9.00 4.67
N TYR A 70 -9.19 10.18 4.88
CA TYR A 70 -9.68 10.63 6.19
C TYR A 70 -11.18 10.43 6.41
N GLY A 71 -11.94 10.03 5.39
CA GLY A 71 -13.39 9.90 5.42
C GLY A 71 -14.12 11.24 5.25
N ALA A 72 -15.41 11.14 4.96
CA ALA A 72 -16.31 12.30 4.87
C ALA A 72 -16.45 13.07 6.20
N LYS A 73 -16.30 12.37 7.33
CA LYS A 73 -16.34 12.92 8.70
C LYS A 73 -14.93 12.90 9.28
N PHE A 74 -14.07 13.72 8.69
CA PHE A 74 -12.66 13.74 9.02
C PHE A 74 -12.40 14.36 10.40
N GLU A 75 -11.46 13.79 11.16
CA GLU A 75 -11.06 14.31 12.47
C GLU A 75 -10.01 15.41 12.34
N LEU A 76 -10.34 16.62 12.79
CA LEU A 76 -9.47 17.82 12.71
C LEU A 76 -8.04 17.57 13.21
N GLY A 77 -7.88 16.79 14.28
CA GLY A 77 -6.57 16.47 14.87
C GLY A 77 -5.62 15.70 13.94
N ARG A 78 -6.15 14.88 13.02
CA ARG A 78 -5.33 14.09 12.09
C ARG A 78 -4.91 14.90 10.85
N ILE A 79 -5.68 15.91 10.49
CA ILE A 79 -5.57 16.66 9.23
C ILE A 79 -4.78 17.94 9.39
N TYR A 80 -4.80 18.52 10.60
CA TYR A 80 -4.19 19.83 10.88
C TYR A 80 -2.72 19.94 10.45
N ARG A 81 -1.99 18.82 10.41
CA ARG A 81 -0.57 18.77 10.04
C ARG A 81 -0.29 18.24 8.63
N GLN A 82 -1.33 17.94 7.85
CA GLN A 82 -1.19 17.27 6.57
C GLN A 82 -1.02 18.30 5.45
N PRO A 83 0.17 18.36 4.82
CA PRO A 83 0.30 19.13 3.59
C PRO A 83 -0.51 18.44 2.48
N ASN A 84 -0.99 19.22 1.53
CA ASN A 84 -1.60 18.71 0.29
C ASN A 84 -2.86 17.84 0.45
N LEU A 85 -3.95 18.44 0.91
CA LEU A 85 -5.25 17.78 0.96
C LEU A 85 -6.02 17.97 -0.35
N LEU A 86 -6.71 16.91 -0.77
CA LEU A 86 -7.64 16.91 -1.89
C LEU A 86 -9.01 16.46 -1.42
N THR A 87 -10.03 17.29 -1.65
CA THR A 87 -11.42 16.84 -1.58
C THR A 87 -11.74 16.08 -2.84
N VAL A 88 -12.30 14.88 -2.67
CA VAL A 88 -12.78 14.02 -3.76
C VAL A 88 -14.30 14.06 -3.74
N VAL A 89 -14.91 14.30 -4.90
CA VAL A 89 -16.35 14.14 -5.10
C VAL A 89 -16.55 13.24 -6.30
N ALA A 90 -17.20 12.10 -6.13
CA ALA A 90 -17.50 11.17 -7.19
C ALA A 90 -19.01 10.98 -7.32
N GLU A 91 -19.47 10.72 -8.54
CA GLU A 91 -20.87 10.39 -8.79
C GLU A 91 -21.26 9.10 -8.06
N GLN A 92 -20.37 8.11 -8.12
CA GLN A 92 -20.57 6.79 -7.56
C GLN A 92 -19.26 6.24 -7.02
N MET A 93 -19.31 5.67 -5.82
CA MET A 93 -18.31 4.74 -5.31
C MET A 93 -18.91 3.34 -5.36
N ILE A 94 -18.17 2.39 -5.90
CA ILE A 94 -18.52 0.96 -5.93
C ILE A 94 -17.43 0.21 -5.17
N GLN A 95 -17.81 -0.49 -4.12
CA GLN A 95 -16.94 -1.44 -3.44
C GLN A 95 -17.40 -2.85 -3.77
N ARG A 96 -16.46 -3.68 -4.19
CA ARG A 96 -16.66 -5.13 -4.34
C ARG A 96 -15.71 -5.81 -3.38
N THR A 97 -16.20 -6.65 -2.49
CA THR A 97 -15.36 -7.30 -1.47
C THR A 97 -15.83 -8.72 -1.26
N SER A 98 -14.90 -9.68 -1.29
CA SER A 98 -15.19 -11.05 -0.94
C SER A 98 -15.50 -11.17 0.56
N GLN A 99 -16.68 -11.65 0.91
CA GLN A 99 -17.07 -11.91 2.30
C GLN A 99 -16.34 -13.12 2.89
N HIS A 100 -15.86 -14.01 2.02
CA HIS A 100 -15.12 -15.21 2.39
C HIS A 100 -13.81 -15.32 1.58
N PRO A 101 -12.81 -14.46 1.83
CA PRO A 101 -11.57 -14.41 1.04
C PRO A 101 -10.85 -15.76 0.95
N ALA A 102 -10.83 -16.52 2.03
CA ALA A 102 -10.22 -17.85 2.04
C ALA A 102 -10.98 -18.86 1.18
N LYS A 103 -12.32 -18.76 1.11
CA LYS A 103 -13.14 -19.63 0.26
C LYS A 103 -12.95 -19.25 -1.22
N ALA A 104 -13.02 -17.96 -1.55
CA ALA A 104 -12.76 -17.47 -2.90
C ALA A 104 -11.37 -17.89 -3.40
N PHE A 105 -10.33 -17.70 -2.58
CA PHE A 105 -8.98 -18.14 -2.92
C PHE A 105 -8.86 -19.66 -3.11
N LYS A 106 -9.56 -20.46 -2.29
CA LYS A 106 -9.58 -21.92 -2.46
C LYS A 106 -10.21 -22.33 -3.79
N LEU A 107 -11.28 -21.63 -4.22
CA LEU A 107 -11.92 -21.89 -5.52
C LEU A 107 -10.97 -21.61 -6.67
N VAL A 108 -10.26 -20.47 -6.64
CA VAL A 108 -9.21 -20.16 -7.61
C VAL A 108 -8.12 -21.24 -7.59
N CYS A 109 -7.67 -21.70 -6.42
CA CYS A 109 -6.66 -22.75 -6.33
C CYS A 109 -7.15 -24.15 -6.76
N ASN A 110 -8.47 -24.37 -6.89
CA ASN A 110 -8.99 -25.63 -7.41
C ASN A 110 -8.93 -25.70 -8.94
N ASP A 111 -8.79 -24.56 -9.61
CA ASP A 111 -8.56 -24.49 -11.06
C ASP A 111 -7.16 -25.06 -11.39
N PRO A 112 -7.07 -26.10 -12.25
CA PRO A 112 -5.80 -26.64 -12.71
C PRO A 112 -4.88 -25.59 -13.34
N GLU A 113 -5.39 -24.66 -14.14
CA GLU A 113 -4.59 -23.63 -14.82
C GLU A 113 -3.99 -22.65 -13.80
N ALA A 114 -4.76 -22.28 -12.78
CA ALA A 114 -4.27 -21.46 -11.68
C ALA A 114 -3.14 -22.19 -10.94
N ARG A 115 -3.27 -23.50 -10.68
CA ARG A 115 -2.22 -24.28 -10.01
C ARG A 115 -0.97 -24.39 -10.86
N GLU A 116 -1.09 -24.53 -12.18
CA GLU A 116 0.07 -24.54 -13.08
C GLU A 116 0.80 -23.20 -13.07
N TRP A 117 0.06 -22.08 -13.09
CA TRP A 117 0.62 -20.75 -12.95
C TRP A 117 1.33 -20.57 -11.60
N ILE A 118 0.68 -20.91 -10.48
CA ILE A 118 1.26 -20.84 -9.14
C ILE A 118 2.49 -21.76 -9.01
N HIS A 119 2.44 -22.96 -9.58
CA HIS A 119 3.57 -23.89 -9.59
C HIS A 119 4.78 -23.32 -10.33
N SER A 120 4.57 -22.59 -11.43
CA SER A 120 5.64 -21.90 -12.15
C SER A 120 6.32 -20.81 -11.31
N LEU A 121 5.54 -20.09 -10.49
CA LEU A 121 6.06 -19.08 -9.55
C LEU A 121 6.79 -19.72 -8.37
N ALA A 122 6.25 -20.83 -7.85
CA ALA A 122 6.86 -21.59 -6.77
C ALA A 122 8.26 -22.10 -7.17
N LYS A 123 8.44 -22.58 -8.41
CA LYS A 123 9.76 -22.95 -8.95
C LYS A 123 10.75 -21.79 -8.99
N GLN A 124 10.26 -20.57 -9.16
CA GLN A 124 11.07 -19.35 -9.19
C GLN A 124 11.26 -18.74 -7.79
N GLY A 125 10.65 -19.30 -6.75
CA GLY A 125 10.66 -18.73 -5.41
C GLY A 125 10.01 -17.35 -5.33
N LYS A 126 9.05 -17.05 -6.21
CA LYS A 126 8.38 -15.76 -6.27
C LYS A 126 7.09 -15.78 -5.46
N ASP A 127 6.89 -14.71 -4.69
CA ASP A 127 5.62 -14.43 -4.04
C ASP A 127 4.59 -13.95 -5.06
N PHE A 128 3.32 -14.10 -4.69
CA PHE A 128 2.21 -13.59 -5.46
C PHE A 128 1.11 -13.10 -4.52
N TYR A 129 0.05 -12.57 -5.09
CA TYR A 129 -1.00 -11.90 -4.36
C TYR A 129 -2.36 -12.28 -4.90
N VAL A 130 -3.38 -12.28 -4.06
CA VAL A 130 -4.78 -12.40 -4.50
C VAL A 130 -5.54 -11.15 -4.18
N VAL A 131 -6.32 -10.66 -5.15
CA VAL A 131 -7.23 -9.54 -4.97
C VAL A 131 -8.51 -10.06 -4.33
N VAL A 132 -8.87 -9.51 -3.17
CA VAL A 132 -10.06 -9.92 -2.41
C VAL A 132 -11.08 -8.80 -2.28
N GLY A 133 -10.71 -7.58 -2.67
CA GLY A 133 -11.65 -6.47 -2.77
C GLY A 133 -11.09 -5.29 -3.57
N ILE A 134 -11.98 -4.52 -4.17
CA ILE A 134 -11.67 -3.29 -4.93
C ILE A 134 -12.64 -2.16 -4.57
N THR A 135 -12.16 -0.93 -4.60
CA THR A 135 -12.98 0.30 -4.51
C THR A 135 -12.78 1.11 -5.76
N GLU A 136 -13.84 1.21 -6.55
CA GLU A 136 -13.92 2.02 -7.75
C GLU A 136 -14.61 3.35 -7.45
N LEU A 137 -14.09 4.44 -8.01
CA LEU A 137 -14.79 5.73 -8.06
C LEU A 137 -15.11 6.04 -9.52
N LYS A 138 -16.35 6.47 -9.80
CA LYS A 138 -16.80 6.92 -11.11
C LYS A 138 -16.99 8.43 -11.14
N ASN A 139 -16.48 9.05 -12.19
CA ASN A 139 -16.55 10.48 -12.45
C ASN A 139 -16.04 11.30 -11.24
N ALA A 140 -14.93 10.86 -10.64
CA ALA A 140 -14.33 11.50 -9.49
C ALA A 140 -13.66 12.82 -9.89
N VAL A 141 -14.06 13.90 -9.22
CA VAL A 141 -13.53 15.25 -9.37
C VAL A 141 -12.75 15.60 -8.12
N PHE A 142 -11.56 16.14 -8.33
CA PHE A 142 -10.63 16.50 -7.25
C PHE A 142 -10.53 18.02 -7.14
N LYS A 143 -10.58 18.51 -5.90
CA LYS A 143 -10.35 19.91 -5.55
C LYS A 143 -9.32 20.02 -4.46
N ARG A 144 -8.55 21.10 -4.46
CA ARG A 144 -7.62 21.38 -3.37
C ARG A 144 -8.42 21.75 -2.13
N ALA A 145 -8.13 21.09 -1.01
CA ALA A 145 -8.72 21.44 0.27
C ALA A 145 -7.67 22.19 1.12
N LYS A 146 -8.07 23.32 1.70
CA LYS A 146 -7.31 24.02 2.73
C LYS A 146 -8.20 24.18 3.96
N LEU A 147 -7.68 23.93 5.15
CA LEU A 147 -8.39 24.23 6.39
C LEU A 147 -8.55 25.76 6.50
N GLN A 148 -9.79 26.25 6.69
CA GLN A 148 -10.04 27.70 6.78
C GLN A 148 -9.41 28.32 8.03
N ASP A 149 -9.58 27.68 9.18
CA ASP A 149 -9.29 28.31 10.48
C ASP A 149 -8.24 27.53 11.29
N ALA A 150 -7.16 27.09 10.65
CA ALA A 150 -6.03 26.43 11.32
C ALA A 150 -6.48 25.35 12.35
N GLY A 151 -7.44 24.51 11.99
CA GLY A 151 -7.89 23.39 12.82
C GLY A 151 -8.98 23.68 13.86
N ILE A 152 -9.48 24.93 13.96
CA ILE A 152 -10.57 25.30 14.89
C ILE A 152 -11.96 24.95 14.31
N SER A 153 -12.08 24.88 12.99
CA SER A 153 -13.32 24.62 12.26
C SER A 153 -13.17 23.44 11.30
N SER A 154 -14.20 22.59 11.23
CA SER A 154 -14.30 21.49 10.25
C SER A 154 -14.60 21.96 8.82
N ARG A 155 -14.64 23.27 8.58
CA ARG A 155 -14.89 23.84 7.26
C ARG A 155 -13.62 23.83 6.42
N LEU A 156 -13.72 23.21 5.25
CA LEU A 156 -12.68 23.21 4.23
C LEU A 156 -12.98 24.29 3.19
N ASN A 157 -11.95 25.08 2.86
CA ASN A 157 -11.98 25.89 1.66
C ASN A 157 -11.58 25.02 0.47
N GLU A 158 -12.53 24.77 -0.43
CA GLU A 158 -12.30 24.00 -1.66
C GLU A 158 -11.90 24.95 -2.79
N LEU A 159 -10.65 24.86 -3.24
CA LEU A 159 -10.13 25.64 -4.35
C LEU A 159 -9.89 24.74 -5.58
N PRO A 160 -9.96 25.28 -6.80
CA PRO A 160 -9.50 24.57 -7.99
C PRO A 160 -8.04 24.14 -7.86
N ILE A 161 -7.67 23.02 -8.50
CA ILE A 161 -6.28 22.57 -8.57
C ILE A 161 -5.49 23.54 -9.47
N GLU A 162 -4.44 24.14 -8.90
CA GLU A 162 -3.55 25.09 -9.59
C GLU A 162 -2.72 24.39 -10.69
N LYS A 163 -2.33 25.11 -11.74
CA LYS A 163 -1.42 24.60 -12.77
C LYS A 163 -0.04 24.32 -12.15
N GLY A 164 0.50 23.11 -12.35
CA GLY A 164 1.76 22.68 -11.72
C GLY A 164 1.62 22.15 -10.30
N ALA A 165 0.40 22.01 -9.77
CA ALA A 165 0.18 21.36 -8.48
C ALA A 165 0.67 19.90 -8.51
N LYS A 166 1.30 19.48 -7.41
CA LYS A 166 1.73 18.09 -7.22
C LYS A 166 0.53 17.21 -6.90
N VAL A 167 -0.14 16.75 -7.94
CA VAL A 167 -1.28 15.83 -7.90
C VAL A 167 -0.96 14.60 -8.75
N PRO A 168 -1.68 13.48 -8.56
CA PRO A 168 -1.48 12.27 -9.38
C PRO A 168 -1.46 12.61 -10.86
N LYS A 169 -0.59 11.96 -11.66
CA LYS A 169 -0.47 12.21 -13.12
C LYS A 169 -1.82 12.29 -13.84
N PRO A 170 -2.81 11.40 -13.58
CA PRO A 170 -4.14 11.51 -14.20
C PRO A 170 -4.93 12.79 -13.86
N LEU A 171 -4.53 13.50 -12.80
CA LEU A 171 -5.12 14.76 -12.34
C LEU A 171 -4.30 15.99 -12.77
N ARG A 172 -3.11 15.80 -13.36
CA ARG A 172 -2.29 16.91 -13.86
C ARG A 172 -2.90 17.46 -15.15
N ARG A 173 -3.18 18.76 -15.16
CA ARG A 173 -3.69 19.46 -16.34
C ARG A 173 -2.53 19.85 -17.25
N ASP A 174 -2.03 18.89 -18.02
CA ASP A 174 -0.92 19.14 -18.95
C ASP A 174 -1.42 19.60 -20.34
N SER A 175 -2.74 19.58 -20.58
CA SER A 175 -3.35 19.90 -21.88
C SER A 175 -4.06 21.27 -21.87
N SER A 176 -3.75 22.11 -22.86
CA SER A 176 -4.33 23.44 -23.11
C SER A 176 -5.75 23.42 -23.72
N LEU A 177 -6.54 22.37 -23.48
CA LEU A 177 -7.83 22.15 -24.13
C LEU A 177 -8.93 21.86 -23.10
N GLY A 178 -9.91 22.75 -23.04
CA GLY A 178 -11.27 22.41 -22.59
C GLY A 178 -11.64 22.86 -21.19
N LEU A 179 -12.63 23.74 -21.11
CA LEU A 179 -13.36 24.16 -19.92
C LEU A 179 -14.17 22.99 -19.33
N GLY A 180 -13.52 22.12 -18.55
CA GLY A 180 -14.17 21.06 -17.79
C GLY A 180 -13.34 20.65 -16.57
N GLN A 181 -14.00 20.37 -15.44
CA GLN A 181 -13.36 19.63 -14.36
C GLN A 181 -13.03 18.23 -14.91
N ALA A 182 -11.74 17.89 -15.02
CA ALA A 182 -11.32 16.55 -15.42
C ALA A 182 -11.86 15.56 -14.39
N ALA A 183 -12.83 14.76 -14.81
CA ALA A 183 -13.39 13.67 -14.03
C ALA A 183 -12.57 12.41 -14.30
N LEU A 184 -12.23 11.68 -13.24
CA LEU A 184 -11.43 10.47 -13.30
C LEU A 184 -12.26 9.29 -12.82
N SER A 185 -12.22 8.18 -13.55
CA SER A 185 -12.84 6.92 -13.15
C SER A 185 -11.77 5.85 -13.06
N GLY A 186 -11.84 4.98 -12.05
CA GLY A 186 -10.88 3.90 -11.85
C GLY A 186 -10.95 3.26 -10.47
N VAL A 187 -10.03 2.34 -10.21
CA VAL A 187 -9.86 1.69 -8.90
C VAL A 187 -8.93 2.55 -8.05
N PHE A 188 -9.44 3.02 -6.90
CA PHE A 188 -8.70 3.85 -5.95
C PHE A 188 -8.28 3.08 -4.70
N GLY A 189 -8.95 1.98 -4.38
CA GLY A 189 -8.61 1.16 -3.23
C GLY A 189 -8.60 -0.32 -3.60
N MET A 190 -7.74 -1.09 -2.95
CA MET A 190 -7.66 -2.53 -3.15
C MET A 190 -7.40 -3.24 -1.82
N ASP A 191 -8.09 -4.35 -1.60
CA ASP A 191 -7.78 -5.33 -0.55
C ASP A 191 -7.08 -6.52 -1.22
N VAL A 192 -5.82 -6.72 -0.84
CA VAL A 192 -4.92 -7.71 -1.42
C VAL A 192 -4.32 -8.51 -0.30
N ARG A 193 -4.19 -9.83 -0.50
CA ARG A 193 -3.52 -10.71 0.45
C ARG A 193 -2.25 -11.27 -0.15
N ARG A 194 -1.19 -11.33 0.66
CA ARG A 194 0.06 -11.99 0.26
C ARG A 194 -0.16 -13.50 0.21
N CYS A 195 0.29 -14.12 -0.85
CA CYS A 195 0.27 -15.55 -1.04
C CYS A 195 1.69 -16.06 -1.26
N ILE A 196 1.95 -17.27 -0.77
CA ILE A 196 3.22 -17.95 -0.98
C ILE A 196 2.94 -19.36 -1.48
N ALA A 197 3.82 -19.88 -2.33
CA ALA A 197 3.72 -21.25 -2.79
C ALA A 197 5.10 -21.91 -2.79
N ARG A 198 5.11 -23.20 -2.46
CA ARG A 198 6.32 -24.03 -2.43
C ARG A 198 5.99 -25.42 -2.98
N ILE A 199 6.98 -26.03 -3.61
CA ILE A 199 6.94 -27.44 -3.96
C ILE A 199 7.58 -28.20 -2.80
N THR A 200 6.86 -29.14 -2.24
CA THR A 200 7.27 -29.88 -1.04
C THR A 200 6.81 -31.34 -1.15
N THR A 201 7.04 -32.13 -0.11
CA THR A 201 6.51 -33.49 0.02
C THR A 201 5.62 -33.58 1.25
N PRO A 202 4.66 -34.52 1.32
CA PRO A 202 3.79 -34.69 2.49
C PRO A 202 4.54 -34.97 3.81
N ALA A 203 5.80 -35.43 3.73
CA ALA A 203 6.62 -35.73 4.90
C ALA A 203 7.42 -34.53 5.42
N GLU A 204 7.54 -33.45 4.64
CA GLU A 204 8.33 -32.28 5.02
C GLU A 204 7.57 -31.45 6.07
N PRO A 205 8.19 -31.12 7.21
CA PRO A 205 7.54 -30.35 8.26
C PRO A 205 7.44 -28.86 7.87
N HIS A 206 6.43 -28.20 8.43
CA HIS A 206 6.32 -26.75 8.35
C HIS A 206 7.53 -26.03 8.97
N SER A 207 7.92 -24.93 8.34
CA SER A 207 8.91 -24.00 8.86
C SER A 207 8.25 -22.88 9.69
N LEU A 208 9.03 -22.14 10.50
CA LEU A 208 8.51 -20.98 11.22
C LEU A 208 7.97 -19.88 10.29
N SER A 209 8.48 -19.80 9.06
CA SER A 209 7.97 -18.87 8.05
C SER A 209 6.56 -19.20 7.56
N ASP A 210 6.05 -20.40 7.90
CA ASP A 210 4.73 -20.85 7.46
C ASP A 210 3.60 -20.39 8.39
N LEU A 211 3.96 -19.81 9.53
CA LEU A 211 3.01 -19.22 10.47
C LEU A 211 2.33 -17.99 9.86
N GLY A 212 1.04 -17.81 10.17
CA GLY A 212 0.23 -16.72 9.63
C GLY A 212 -0.39 -17.01 8.26
N TYR A 213 -0.13 -18.17 7.67
CA TYR A 213 -0.72 -18.61 6.41
C TYR A 213 -1.76 -19.70 6.62
N ARG A 214 -2.82 -19.64 5.82
CA ARG A 214 -3.78 -20.75 5.63
C ARG A 214 -3.35 -21.58 4.44
N TRP A 215 -3.00 -22.83 4.70
CA TRP A 215 -2.38 -23.73 3.72
C TRP A 215 -3.39 -24.61 2.98
N TYR A 216 -3.14 -24.78 1.69
CA TYR A 216 -3.83 -25.69 0.77
C TYR A 216 -2.79 -26.55 0.05
N TYR A 217 -3.12 -27.83 -0.14
CA TYR A 217 -2.19 -28.82 -0.69
C TYR A 217 -2.79 -29.47 -1.92
N TYR A 218 -1.97 -29.61 -2.96
CA TYR A 218 -2.38 -30.19 -4.23
C TYR A 218 -1.28 -31.07 -4.77
N ASP A 219 -1.61 -32.28 -5.20
CA ASP A 219 -0.63 -33.17 -5.83
C ASP A 219 -0.15 -32.60 -7.17
N VAL A 220 1.15 -32.69 -7.43
CA VAL A 220 1.73 -32.26 -8.72
C VAL A 220 1.54 -33.39 -9.74
N PRO A 221 0.82 -33.16 -10.86
CA PRO A 221 0.62 -34.19 -11.87
C PRO A 221 1.94 -34.68 -12.44
N GLY A 222 2.12 -36.00 -12.54
CA GLY A 222 3.30 -36.61 -13.15
C GLY A 222 4.57 -36.62 -12.29
N SER A 223 4.51 -36.19 -11.03
CA SER A 223 5.66 -36.28 -10.13
C SER A 223 5.93 -37.75 -9.72
N THR A 224 7.16 -38.21 -9.93
CA THR A 224 7.66 -39.51 -9.45
C THR A 224 7.91 -39.56 -7.95
N ASN A 225 8.17 -38.40 -7.33
CA ASN A 225 8.60 -38.28 -5.93
C ASN A 225 7.48 -37.87 -4.97
N LYS A 226 6.20 -37.98 -5.38
CA LYS A 226 5.03 -37.51 -4.63
C LYS A 226 5.14 -36.04 -4.18
N GLU A 227 5.64 -35.20 -5.08
CA GLU A 227 5.66 -33.75 -4.90
C GLU A 227 4.24 -33.21 -4.78
N GLN A 228 4.07 -32.26 -3.86
CA GLN A 228 2.85 -31.51 -3.66
C GLN A 228 3.14 -30.02 -3.79
N LEU A 229 2.21 -29.30 -4.43
CA LEU A 229 2.14 -27.86 -4.42
C LEU A 229 1.42 -27.42 -3.14
N MET A 230 2.17 -26.73 -2.29
CA MET A 230 1.70 -26.17 -1.04
C MET A 230 1.49 -24.67 -1.24
N ILE A 231 0.25 -24.20 -1.05
CA ILE A 231 -0.18 -22.83 -1.32
C ILE A 231 -0.71 -22.19 -0.03
N GLY A 232 -0.11 -21.09 0.39
CA GLY A 232 -0.45 -20.36 1.61
C GLY A 232 -1.14 -19.04 1.31
N LEU A 233 -2.31 -18.82 1.91
CA LEU A 233 -2.98 -17.51 1.95
C LEU A 233 -2.63 -16.78 3.24
N GLY A 234 -1.97 -15.63 3.13
CA GLY A 234 -1.53 -14.83 4.27
C GLY A 234 -2.50 -13.73 4.68
N GLU A 235 -1.95 -12.80 5.46
CA GLU A 235 -2.67 -11.62 5.94
C GLU A 235 -2.91 -10.56 4.82
N PRO A 236 -3.90 -9.67 5.00
CA PRO A 236 -4.09 -8.51 4.13
C PRO A 236 -2.89 -7.58 4.16
N LEU A 237 -2.49 -7.09 2.98
CA LEU A 237 -1.48 -6.06 2.85
C LEU A 237 -1.98 -4.73 3.42
N LYS A 238 -1.13 -4.08 4.20
CA LYS A 238 -1.43 -2.73 4.71
C LYS A 238 -1.20 -1.70 3.60
N ALA A 239 -1.93 -0.59 3.63
CA ALA A 239 -1.75 0.51 2.67
C ALA A 239 -0.30 1.02 2.61
N ASN A 240 0.40 1.05 3.76
CA ASN A 240 1.82 1.42 3.82
C ASN A 240 2.73 0.40 3.11
N GLU A 241 2.41 -0.89 3.15
CA GLU A 241 3.18 -1.93 2.47
C GLU A 241 3.01 -1.82 0.95
N LEU A 242 1.77 -1.65 0.47
CA LEU A 242 1.51 -1.35 -0.94
C LEU A 242 2.33 -0.13 -1.38
N ARG A 243 2.34 0.95 -0.59
CA ARG A 243 3.13 2.13 -0.93
C ARG A 243 4.63 1.84 -1.05
N LEU A 244 5.21 1.07 -0.12
CA LEU A 244 6.62 0.69 -0.19
C LEU A 244 6.94 -0.13 -1.44
N MET A 245 6.00 -0.95 -1.94
CA MET A 245 6.19 -1.70 -3.18
C MET A 245 6.28 -0.79 -4.42
N TRP A 246 5.62 0.38 -4.39
CA TRP A 246 5.72 1.36 -5.48
C TRP A 246 7.09 2.05 -5.51
N ASP A 247 7.63 2.40 -4.35
CA ASP A 247 8.94 3.07 -4.25
C ASP A 247 10.06 2.17 -4.79
N LEU A 248 9.91 0.86 -4.67
CA LEU A 248 10.85 -0.13 -5.22
C LEU A 248 10.71 -0.35 -6.74
N SER A 249 9.57 0.03 -7.35
CA SER A 249 9.24 -0.36 -8.72
C SER A 249 9.52 0.69 -9.80
N GLU A 250 9.72 1.96 -9.45
CA GLU A 250 9.87 3.05 -10.44
C GLU A 250 11.32 3.40 -10.82
N GLU A 251 12.36 3.27 -9.98
CA GLU A 251 13.73 3.69 -10.39
C GLU A 251 14.94 3.15 -9.55
N ASP A 252 14.72 2.40 -8.46
CA ASP A 252 15.76 2.30 -7.40
C ASP A 252 16.58 1.00 -7.28
N VAL A 253 16.43 0.01 -8.16
CA VAL A 253 17.23 -1.23 -8.03
C VAL A 253 18.64 -1.08 -8.60
N GLN A 254 18.87 -0.22 -9.60
CA GLN A 254 20.19 -0.11 -10.24
C GLN A 254 21.12 0.92 -9.57
N GLY A 255 20.57 1.97 -8.92
CA GLY A 255 21.37 3.02 -8.26
C GLY A 255 21.64 2.78 -6.78
N ASN A 256 20.69 2.20 -6.04
CA ASN A 256 20.81 2.10 -4.58
C ASN A 256 21.63 0.88 -4.11
N LEU A 257 21.73 -0.20 -4.90
CA LEU A 257 22.59 -1.34 -4.54
C LEU A 257 24.08 -0.98 -4.62
N ASP A 258 24.48 -0.16 -5.60
CA ASP A 258 25.85 0.34 -5.73
C ASP A 258 26.19 1.40 -4.66
N ALA A 259 25.22 2.27 -4.33
CA ALA A 259 25.40 3.26 -3.26
C ALA A 259 25.49 2.61 -1.87
N ILE A 260 24.69 1.57 -1.59
CA ILE A 260 24.76 0.81 -0.32
C ILE A 260 26.05 -0.01 -0.24
N SER A 261 26.52 -0.56 -1.36
CA SER A 261 27.82 -1.26 -1.43
C SER A 261 29.00 -0.31 -1.22
N GLN A 262 28.94 0.94 -1.72
CA GLN A 262 29.98 1.95 -1.48
C GLN A 262 29.95 2.49 -0.04
N LEU A 263 28.77 2.77 0.51
CA LEU A 263 28.63 3.26 1.89
C LEU A 263 29.04 2.22 2.94
N SER A 264 28.80 0.94 2.68
CA SER A 264 29.25 -0.15 3.58
C SER A 264 30.76 -0.38 3.52
N LEU A 265 31.39 -0.17 2.35
CA LEU A 265 32.85 -0.25 2.19
C LEU A 265 33.56 0.95 2.84
N ASP A 266 32.99 2.15 2.72
CA ASP A 266 33.50 3.37 3.35
C ASP A 266 33.32 3.35 4.88
N ALA A 267 32.22 2.80 5.39
CA ALA A 267 32.01 2.65 6.83
C ALA A 267 33.00 1.65 7.48
N LEU A 268 33.35 0.57 6.77
CA LEU A 268 34.38 -0.38 7.22
C LEU A 268 35.80 0.23 7.14
N SER A 269 36.07 1.08 6.16
CA SER A 269 37.34 1.80 6.02
C SER A 269 37.51 2.89 7.10
N ALA A 270 36.43 3.61 7.44
CA ALA A 270 36.42 4.63 8.49
C ALA A 270 36.56 4.04 9.90
N ALA A 271 35.97 2.85 10.16
CA ALA A 271 36.11 2.14 11.42
C ALA A 271 37.51 1.52 11.64
N ALA A 272 38.32 1.40 10.58
CA ALA A 272 39.68 0.86 10.63
C ALA A 272 40.77 1.94 10.86
N SER A 273 40.42 3.23 10.94
CA SER A 273 41.39 4.31 11.20
C SER A 273 41.55 4.61 12.70
N PRO A 274 42.72 4.38 13.33
CA PRO A 274 42.90 4.49 14.78
C PRO A 274 43.21 5.92 15.29
N LEU A 275 42.88 6.99 14.56
CA LEU A 275 43.48 8.32 14.80
C LEU A 275 42.55 9.47 15.25
N LEU A 276 41.36 9.19 15.77
CA LEU A 276 40.52 10.25 16.37
C LEU A 276 39.97 9.85 17.74
N ARG A 277 40.82 9.99 18.76
CA ARG A 277 40.37 10.12 20.16
C ARG A 277 40.00 11.57 20.42
N PRO A 278 38.77 11.90 20.87
CA PRO A 278 38.51 13.22 21.43
C PRO A 278 39.10 13.29 22.85
N SER A 279 40.15 14.08 23.01
CA SER A 279 40.73 14.46 24.31
C SER A 279 39.93 15.62 24.93
N SER A 280 39.19 15.34 26.00
CA SER A 280 38.90 16.34 27.06
C SER A 280 40.08 16.29 28.04
N PRO A 281 40.60 17.40 28.61
CA PRO A 281 39.86 18.17 29.64
C PRO A 281 40.26 19.67 29.82
N ALA A 282 39.37 20.51 30.36
CA ALA A 282 39.67 21.54 31.39
C ALA A 282 38.50 22.52 31.59
N LEU A 283 37.93 22.57 32.80
CA LEU A 283 37.79 23.80 33.61
C LEU A 283 37.07 23.47 34.91
N ARG A 284 37.87 23.19 35.94
CA ARG A 284 37.47 23.19 37.34
C ARG A 284 37.42 24.63 37.85
N GLY A 285 36.35 24.95 38.58
CA GLY A 285 36.47 25.61 39.87
C GLY A 285 36.20 27.11 39.91
N ARG A 286 35.06 27.48 40.51
CA ARG A 286 35.00 28.29 41.74
C ARG A 286 33.57 28.30 42.27
N SER A 287 33.37 27.62 43.39
CA SER A 287 32.30 27.86 44.36
C SER A 287 32.68 29.06 45.25
N PRO A 288 31.68 29.75 45.82
CA PRO A 288 31.63 29.80 47.28
C PRO A 288 30.20 29.58 47.84
N SER A 289 30.16 29.06 49.06
CA SER A 289 28.99 28.91 49.95
C SER A 289 29.18 29.85 51.18
N PRO A 290 28.31 29.92 52.22
CA PRO A 290 26.88 29.63 52.39
C PRO A 290 26.06 30.80 53.03
N HIS A 291 24.72 30.62 53.11
CA HIS A 291 23.58 31.32 53.81
C HIS A 291 23.81 32.11 55.14
N PRO A 292 22.79 32.78 55.80
CA PRO A 292 21.33 33.00 55.53
C PRO A 292 20.81 34.45 55.83
N THR A 293 19.53 34.78 55.53
CA THR A 293 18.49 35.33 56.47
C THR A 293 17.26 35.95 55.76
N LEU A 294 16.08 35.44 56.14
CA LEU A 294 14.74 36.03 56.32
C LEU A 294 14.47 37.53 56.04
N ARG A 295 13.34 37.80 55.36
CA ARG A 295 12.18 38.70 55.67
C ARG A 295 11.54 39.18 54.35
N ALA A 296 10.34 38.74 53.99
CA ALA A 296 9.05 39.34 54.32
C ALA A 296 8.97 40.86 54.03
N HIS A 297 8.17 41.26 53.04
CA HIS A 297 7.03 42.17 53.23
C HIS A 297 6.27 42.39 51.90
N SER A 298 4.94 42.26 51.99
CA SER A 298 3.85 42.91 51.23
C SER A 298 4.08 43.31 49.78
#